data_AF-A0A353YXP3-F1
#
_entry.id   AF-A0A353YXP3-F1
#
_cell.length_a   1.000
_cell.length_b   1.000
_cell.length_c   1.000
_cell.angle_alpha   90.00
_cell.angle_beta   90.00
_cell.angle_gamma   90.00
#
_symmetry.space_group_name_H-M   'P 1'
#
loop_
_entity.id
_entity.type
_entity.pdbx_description
1 polymer ?
#
loop_
_entity_poly.entity_id
_entity_poly.type
_entity_poly.pdbx_seq_one_letter_code
_entity_poly.pdbx_strand_id
1 'polypeptide(L)'
;MKWFTFTAILLAAIFGLSAQSSLDIFTLEGRYGIPRAYDSLLDNKANETGIMSGLTAPVPFSEKTILYNNITYFHWNVTNGETLPAELANPINLHGFILRTGLYQKFSRGRGIQVFFSPRLMSDLQYIGNNSFQLGGLVMYEKEYSDDLKLSYGLLYNQEQFGPYLVPLLNINWNISSYWSISGL
;
A
#
# COMPACT_ATOMS: atom_id res chain seq x y z
N MET A 1 -26.38 -0.35 23.40
CA MET A 1 -25.31 -1.28 22.98
C MET A 1 -25.83 -2.52 22.26
N LYS A 2 -26.80 -3.29 22.79
CA LYS A 2 -27.30 -4.54 22.16
C LYS A 2 -27.91 -4.38 20.76
N TRP A 3 -28.55 -3.23 20.50
CA TRP A 3 -29.16 -2.93 19.20
C TRP A 3 -28.11 -2.64 18.12
N PHE A 4 -26.99 -2.03 18.47
CA PHE A 4 -25.91 -1.70 17.53
C PHE A 4 -25.19 -2.95 17.02
N THR A 5 -24.94 -3.92 17.92
CA THR A 5 -24.37 -5.22 17.55
C THR A 5 -25.32 -6.02 16.67
N PHE A 6 -26.62 -5.96 16.92
CA PHE A 6 -27.62 -6.65 16.10
C PHE A 6 -27.72 -6.04 14.69
N THR A 7 -27.69 -4.71 14.57
CA THR A 7 -27.68 -4.02 13.28
C THR A 7 -26.40 -4.31 12.47
N ALA A 8 -25.24 -4.37 13.13
CA ALA A 8 -23.98 -4.70 12.47
C ALA A 8 -23.95 -6.13 11.91
N ILE A 9 -24.51 -7.10 12.66
CA ILE A 9 -24.63 -8.49 12.22
C ILE A 9 -25.64 -8.61 11.06
N LEU A 10 -26.75 -7.87 11.11
CA LEU A 10 -27.75 -7.87 10.03
C LEU A 10 -27.20 -7.27 8.74
N LEU A 11 -26.40 -6.20 8.82
CA LEU A 11 -25.72 -5.60 7.66
C LEU A 11 -24.70 -6.56 7.02
N ALA A 12 -24.04 -7.39 7.81
CA ALA A 12 -23.10 -8.40 7.30
C ALA A 12 -23.80 -9.56 6.56
N ALA A 13 -25.07 -9.84 6.85
CA ALA A 13 -25.82 -10.96 6.28
C ALA A 13 -26.53 -10.65 4.95
N ILE A 14 -26.67 -9.37 4.57
CA ILE A 14 -27.46 -8.94 3.39
C ILE A 14 -26.61 -8.95 2.10
N PHE A 15 -25.28 -8.94 2.21
CA PHE A 15 -24.40 -9.03 1.05
C PHE A 15 -24.09 -10.50 0.78
N GLY A 16 -24.70 -11.05 -0.27
CA GLY A 16 -24.22 -12.31 -0.86
C GLY A 16 -22.75 -12.12 -1.21
N LEU A 17 -21.87 -12.79 -0.45
CA LEU A 17 -20.42 -12.72 -0.64
C LEU A 17 -20.07 -13.44 -1.95
N SER A 18 -20.00 -12.69 -3.04
CA SER A 18 -19.33 -13.12 -4.26
C SER A 18 -17.91 -12.57 -4.21
N ALA A 19 -16.92 -13.46 -4.16
CA ALA A 19 -15.52 -13.09 -4.28
C ALA A 19 -15.22 -12.72 -5.75
N GLN A 20 -15.61 -11.51 -6.16
CA GLN A 20 -15.22 -10.94 -7.44
C GLN A 20 -13.98 -10.07 -7.24
N SER A 21 -13.03 -10.14 -8.17
CA SER A 21 -11.88 -9.24 -8.18
C SER A 21 -12.37 -7.79 -8.26
N SER A 22 -12.12 -7.00 -7.23
CA SER A 22 -12.41 -5.57 -7.18
C SER A 22 -11.16 -4.73 -7.46
N LEU A 23 -11.38 -3.49 -7.86
CA LEU A 23 -10.35 -2.46 -7.93
C LEU A 23 -10.76 -1.29 -7.05
N ASP A 24 -9.92 -0.94 -6.10
CA ASP A 24 -10.16 0.22 -5.24
C ASP A 24 -9.76 1.51 -5.98
N ILE A 25 -10.78 2.27 -6.40
CA ILE A 25 -10.59 3.58 -7.03
C ILE A 25 -10.16 4.61 -6.00
N PHE A 26 -10.65 4.51 -4.77
CA PHE A 26 -10.27 5.36 -3.66
C PHE A 26 -10.02 4.53 -2.42
N THR A 27 -8.95 4.84 -1.70
CA THR A 27 -8.57 4.20 -0.44
C THR A 27 -8.34 5.28 0.60
N LEU A 28 -8.87 5.07 1.81
CA LEU A 28 -8.59 5.89 2.98
C LEU A 28 -8.26 4.97 4.14
N GLU A 29 -7.12 5.20 4.77
CA GLU A 29 -6.61 4.41 5.88
C GLU A 29 -6.19 5.34 7.02
N GLY A 30 -6.57 4.98 8.25
CA GLY A 30 -6.09 5.62 9.47
C GLY A 30 -5.23 4.65 10.26
N ARG A 31 -4.12 5.15 10.83
CA ARG A 31 -3.21 4.39 11.68
C ARG A 31 -3.13 5.01 13.06
N TYR A 32 -3.15 4.15 14.07
CA TYR A 32 -2.94 4.53 15.46
C TYR A 32 -2.02 3.50 16.11
N GLY A 33 -0.83 3.94 16.49
CA GLY A 33 0.15 3.13 17.21
C GLY A 33 -0.15 3.17 18.71
N ILE A 34 -0.17 2.01 19.36
CA ILE A 34 -0.28 1.94 20.82
C ILE A 34 1.01 2.53 21.42
N PRO A 35 0.93 3.48 22.37
CA PRO A 35 2.11 4.13 22.90
C PRO A 35 3.17 3.16 23.44
N ARG A 36 4.41 3.28 22.95
CA ARG A 36 5.55 2.43 23.33
C ARG A 36 6.65 3.25 23.99
N ALA A 37 7.37 2.60 24.91
CA ALA A 37 8.64 3.13 25.39
C ALA A 37 9.67 3.14 24.26
N TYR A 38 10.57 4.11 24.26
CA TYR A 38 11.66 4.24 23.29
C TYR A 38 12.98 4.46 24.05
N ASP A 39 14.11 4.21 23.38
CA ASP A 39 15.42 4.38 23.99
C ASP A 39 15.68 5.88 24.24
N SER A 40 15.61 6.27 25.50
CA SER A 40 15.57 7.65 25.95
C SER A 40 16.03 7.74 27.40
N LEU A 41 16.73 8.83 27.71
CA LEU A 41 17.11 9.16 29.09
C LEU A 41 15.90 9.51 29.97
N LEU A 42 14.72 9.68 29.35
CA LEU A 42 13.45 10.10 29.95
C LEU A 42 12.42 8.96 29.84
N ASP A 43 11.71 8.68 30.94
CA ASP A 43 10.68 7.63 31.05
C ASP A 43 9.35 8.07 30.42
N ASN A 44 9.36 8.29 29.10
CA ASN A 44 8.21 8.72 28.34
C ASN A 44 7.84 7.74 27.22
N LYS A 45 6.59 7.82 26.77
CA LYS A 45 6.07 6.98 25.68
C LYS A 45 5.89 7.80 24.42
N ALA A 46 6.26 7.23 23.29
CA ALA A 46 5.99 7.79 21.98
C ALA A 46 4.60 7.34 21.51
N ASN A 47 3.84 8.27 20.94
CA ASN A 47 2.57 7.99 20.26
C ASN A 47 2.76 8.14 18.76
N GLU A 48 2.09 7.29 17.99
CA GLU A 48 2.15 7.27 16.54
C GLU A 48 0.74 7.40 15.97
N THR A 49 0.59 8.32 15.03
CA THR A 49 -0.64 8.44 14.24
C THR A 49 -0.30 8.59 12.78
N GLY A 50 -1.20 8.11 11.93
CA GLY A 50 -1.03 8.27 10.50
C GLY A 50 -2.35 8.26 9.74
N ILE A 51 -2.28 8.78 8.54
CA ILE A 51 -3.36 8.73 7.56
C ILE A 51 -2.77 8.46 6.19
N MET A 52 -3.46 7.68 5.39
CA MET A 52 -3.11 7.47 3.99
C MET A 52 -4.38 7.61 3.15
N SER A 53 -4.28 8.33 2.04
CA SER A 53 -5.32 8.39 1.03
C SER A 53 -4.72 8.05 -0.34
N GLY A 54 -5.44 7.24 -1.10
CA GLY A 54 -5.02 6.80 -2.43
C GLY A 54 -6.13 7.01 -3.43
N LEU A 55 -5.79 7.48 -4.62
CA LEU A 55 -6.68 7.55 -5.78
C LEU A 55 -6.07 6.75 -6.93
N THR A 56 -6.84 5.80 -7.47
CA THR A 56 -6.45 4.94 -8.58
C THR A 56 -7.29 5.24 -9.80
N ALA A 57 -6.62 5.53 -10.93
CA ALA A 57 -7.23 5.82 -12.21
C ALA A 57 -6.62 4.93 -13.30
N PRO A 58 -7.22 3.76 -13.59
CA PRO A 58 -6.81 2.94 -14.72
C PRO A 58 -7.31 3.55 -16.03
N VAL A 59 -6.46 3.55 -17.05
CA VAL A 59 -6.76 3.99 -18.41
C VAL A 59 -6.60 2.79 -19.34
N PRO A 60 -7.69 2.11 -19.73
CA PRO A 60 -7.62 1.01 -20.69
C PRO A 60 -7.31 1.57 -22.08
N PHE A 61 -6.14 1.25 -22.62
CA PHE A 61 -5.77 1.58 -24.00
C PHE A 61 -6.33 0.57 -24.99
N SER A 62 -6.46 -0.69 -24.56
CA SER A 62 -7.06 -1.78 -25.34
C SER A 62 -7.62 -2.85 -24.41
N GLU A 63 -8.26 -3.88 -24.96
CA GLU A 63 -8.68 -5.08 -24.22
C GLU A 63 -7.52 -5.82 -23.52
N LYS A 64 -6.28 -5.58 -23.96
CA LYS A 64 -5.08 -6.24 -23.46
C LYS A 64 -4.13 -5.31 -22.72
N THR A 65 -4.36 -4.01 -22.74
CA THR A 65 -3.39 -3.03 -22.24
C THR A 65 -4.09 -2.00 -21.37
N ILE A 66 -3.61 -1.87 -20.13
CA ILE A 66 -4.11 -0.89 -19.17
C ILE A 66 -2.94 -0.09 -18.65
N LEU A 67 -3.04 1.23 -18.72
CA LEU A 67 -2.16 2.13 -17.97
C LEU A 67 -2.76 2.35 -16.60
N TYR A 68 -2.11 1.84 -15.58
CA TYR A 68 -2.49 2.03 -14.20
C TYR A 68 -1.80 3.27 -13.64
N ASN A 69 -2.58 4.14 -13.01
CA ASN A 69 -2.08 5.31 -12.32
C ASN A 69 -2.67 5.32 -10.91
N ASN A 70 -1.83 5.59 -9.92
CA ASN A 70 -2.23 5.76 -8.54
C ASN A 70 -1.43 6.91 -7.93
N ILE A 71 -2.13 7.81 -7.25
CA ILE A 71 -1.51 8.84 -6.42
C ILE A 71 -1.90 8.53 -4.98
N THR A 72 -0.89 8.38 -4.13
CA THR A 72 -1.06 8.14 -2.71
C THR A 72 -0.42 9.27 -1.93
N TYR A 73 -1.17 9.86 -1.02
CA TYR A 73 -0.67 10.70 0.04
C TYR A 73 -0.65 9.90 1.34
N PHE A 74 0.42 9.99 2.11
CA PHE A 74 0.37 9.58 3.51
C PHE A 74 1.02 10.62 4.40
N HIS A 75 0.56 10.67 5.63
CA HIS A 75 1.13 11.48 6.68
C HIS A 75 1.32 10.60 7.91
N TRP A 76 2.50 10.69 8.50
CA TRP A 76 2.88 9.99 9.71
C TRP A 76 3.42 11.01 10.69
N ASN A 77 2.79 11.07 11.86
CA ASN A 77 3.25 11.87 12.98
C ASN A 77 3.65 10.98 14.16
N VAL A 78 4.84 11.25 14.72
CA VAL A 78 5.32 10.65 15.96
C VAL A 78 5.59 11.76 16.96
N THR A 79 4.94 11.67 18.12
CA THR A 79 5.19 12.56 19.25
C THR A 79 5.78 11.76 20.39
N ASN A 80 6.82 12.29 21.02
CA ASN A 80 7.18 11.89 22.38
C ASN A 80 6.60 12.95 23.34
N GLY A 81 6.19 12.58 24.55
CA GLY A 81 5.54 13.49 25.50
C GLY A 81 6.39 14.67 26.00
N GLU A 82 7.49 14.99 25.32
CA GLU A 82 8.51 15.96 25.71
C GLU A 82 8.47 17.20 24.82
N THR A 83 8.78 18.37 25.38
CA THR A 83 8.99 19.59 24.57
C THR A 83 10.48 19.73 24.28
N LEU A 84 10.94 19.10 23.20
CA LEU A 84 12.32 19.24 22.72
C LEU A 84 12.43 20.43 21.75
N PRO A 85 13.57 21.15 21.71
CA PRO A 85 13.86 22.07 20.63
C PRO A 85 13.69 21.37 19.27
N ALA A 86 13.15 22.06 18.27
CA ALA A 86 12.86 21.48 16.95
C ALA A 86 14.07 20.77 16.31
N GLU A 87 15.29 21.21 16.65
CA GLU A 87 16.57 20.67 16.20
C GLU A 87 16.95 19.31 16.83
N LEU A 88 16.32 18.92 17.94
CA LEU A 88 16.67 17.75 18.76
C LEU A 88 15.63 16.61 18.70
N ALA A 89 14.66 16.71 17.78
CA ALA A 89 13.61 15.74 17.49
C ALA A 89 12.45 15.64 18.50
N ASN A 90 11.51 16.59 18.39
CA ASN A 90 10.07 16.34 18.57
C ASN A 90 9.24 17.49 17.94
N PRO A 91 8.16 17.22 17.17
CA PRO A 91 7.66 15.95 16.64
C PRO A 91 8.25 15.55 15.27
N ILE A 92 8.31 14.25 15.00
CA ILE A 92 8.57 13.77 13.64
C ILE A 92 7.26 13.91 12.86
N ASN A 93 7.30 14.72 11.82
CA ASN A 93 6.18 14.88 10.90
C ASN A 93 6.67 14.52 9.51
N LEU A 94 6.17 13.41 8.96
CA LEU A 94 6.55 12.92 7.64
C LEU A 94 5.36 12.93 6.71
N HIS A 95 5.50 13.65 5.61
CA HIS A 95 4.59 13.64 4.49
C HIS A 95 5.18 12.84 3.34
N GLY A 96 4.36 11.96 2.78
CA GLY A 96 4.71 11.13 1.64
C GLY A 96 3.76 11.36 0.48
N PHE A 97 4.32 11.66 -0.69
CA PHE A 97 3.59 11.71 -1.95
C PHE A 97 4.16 10.65 -2.88
N ILE A 98 3.33 9.69 -3.26
CA ILE A 98 3.72 8.56 -4.10
C ILE A 98 2.88 8.62 -5.37
N LEU A 99 3.55 8.75 -6.51
CA LEU A 99 2.94 8.43 -7.80
C LEU A 99 3.37 7.01 -8.16
N ARG A 100 2.43 6.12 -8.44
CA ARG A 100 2.68 4.82 -9.05
C ARG A 100 2.01 4.80 -10.41
N THR A 101 2.80 4.71 -11.47
CA THR A 101 2.30 4.65 -12.84
C THR A 101 2.97 3.51 -13.59
N GLY A 102 2.23 2.83 -14.46
CA GLY A 102 2.75 1.66 -15.13
C GLY A 102 1.76 0.98 -16.06
N LEU A 103 2.26 0.02 -16.81
CA LEU A 103 1.49 -0.72 -17.80
C LEU A 103 1.26 -2.14 -17.32
N TYR A 104 0.01 -2.59 -17.47
CA TYR A 104 -0.32 -4.01 -17.55
C TYR A 104 -0.56 -4.37 -19.00
N GLN A 105 0.09 -5.45 -19.45
CA GLN A 105 -0.10 -6.03 -20.77
C GLN A 105 -0.48 -7.50 -20.63
N LYS A 106 -1.69 -7.85 -21.08
CA LYS A 106 -2.16 -9.23 -21.23
C LYS A 106 -1.69 -9.80 -22.57
N PHE A 107 -1.27 -11.05 -22.55
CA PHE A 107 -0.86 -11.85 -23.69
C PHE A 107 -1.79 -13.04 -23.89
N SER A 108 -1.56 -13.80 -24.96
CA SER A 108 -2.29 -15.05 -25.20
C SER A 108 -1.94 -16.13 -24.18
N ARG A 109 -2.89 -17.05 -23.96
CA ARG A 109 -2.77 -18.21 -23.06
C ARG A 109 -2.60 -17.82 -21.59
N GLY A 110 -3.41 -16.87 -21.12
CA GLY A 110 -3.48 -16.51 -19.70
C GLY A 110 -2.19 -15.94 -19.12
N ARG A 111 -1.39 -15.22 -19.93
CA ARG A 111 -0.13 -14.62 -19.49
C ARG A 111 -0.25 -13.11 -19.43
N GLY A 112 0.50 -12.48 -18.55
CA GLY A 112 0.55 -11.03 -18.45
C GLY A 112 1.89 -10.52 -17.94
N ILE A 113 2.16 -9.24 -18.17
CA ILE A 113 3.27 -8.54 -17.52
C ILE A 113 2.78 -7.21 -16.97
N GLN A 114 3.28 -6.86 -15.79
CA GLN A 114 3.06 -5.59 -15.11
C GLN A 114 4.42 -4.92 -14.95
N VAL A 115 4.51 -3.66 -15.35
CA VAL A 115 5.70 -2.84 -15.18
C VAL A 115 5.28 -1.49 -14.62
N PHE A 116 5.76 -1.17 -13.42
CA PHE A 116 5.43 0.04 -12.69
C PHE A 116 6.68 0.81 -12.33
N PHE A 117 6.55 2.14 -12.38
CA PHE A 117 7.49 3.10 -11.85
C PHE A 117 6.81 3.89 -10.73
N SER A 118 7.54 4.14 -9.64
CA SER A 118 6.99 4.73 -8.43
C SER A 118 7.92 5.78 -7.82
N PRO A 119 7.99 6.99 -8.39
CA PRO A 119 8.67 8.10 -7.72
C PRO A 119 7.92 8.49 -6.45
N ARG A 120 8.67 8.78 -5.39
CA ARG A 120 8.14 9.19 -4.09
C ARG A 120 8.86 10.43 -3.60
N LEU A 121 8.11 11.32 -2.97
CA LEU A 121 8.61 12.44 -2.20
C LEU A 121 8.29 12.18 -0.72
N MET A 122 9.33 12.04 0.11
CA MET A 122 9.24 11.84 1.55
C MET A 122 9.93 13.01 2.26
N SER A 123 9.19 13.85 2.97
CA SER A 123 9.73 15.05 3.62
C SER A 123 8.82 15.54 4.74
N ASP A 124 9.38 16.33 5.65
CA ASP A 124 8.65 17.14 6.62
C ASP A 124 8.02 18.42 6.01
N LEU A 125 8.22 18.64 4.71
CA LEU A 125 7.81 19.81 3.92
C LEU A 125 8.42 21.15 4.36
N GLN A 126 9.39 21.13 5.29
CA GLN A 126 10.15 22.33 5.66
C GLN A 126 11.36 22.50 4.75
N TYR A 127 12.08 21.40 4.49
CA TYR A 127 13.20 21.37 3.55
C TYR A 127 13.05 20.20 2.57
N ILE A 128 12.89 20.53 1.29
CA ILE A 128 12.82 19.55 0.21
C ILE A 128 14.15 19.58 -0.53
N GLY A 129 14.93 18.51 -0.37
CA GLY A 129 16.21 18.33 -1.05
C GLY A 129 16.22 17.05 -1.90
N ASN A 130 17.36 16.76 -2.52
CA ASN A 130 17.50 15.55 -3.35
C ASN A 130 17.26 14.26 -2.55
N ASN A 131 17.60 14.24 -1.26
CA ASN A 131 17.40 13.09 -0.38
C ASN A 131 15.93 12.88 0.02
N SER A 132 15.04 13.84 -0.28
CA SER A 132 13.60 13.71 -0.09
C SER A 132 12.95 12.89 -1.22
N PHE A 133 13.64 12.74 -2.36
CA PHE A 133 13.13 11.97 -3.49
C PHE A 133 13.66 10.54 -3.46
N GLN A 134 12.75 9.60 -3.70
CA GLN A 134 13.02 8.17 -3.73
C GLN A 134 12.42 7.58 -5.00
N LEU A 135 13.11 6.62 -5.59
CA LEU A 135 12.61 5.90 -6.76
C LEU A 135 12.26 4.47 -6.41
N GLY A 136 11.11 4.02 -6.88
CA GLY A 136 10.69 2.63 -6.83
C GLY A 136 10.29 2.12 -8.20
N GLY A 137 10.30 0.80 -8.36
CA GLY A 137 9.85 0.14 -9.56
C GLY A 137 9.43 -1.30 -9.29
N LEU A 138 8.48 -1.81 -10.06
CA LEU A 138 7.99 -3.17 -9.91
C LEU A 138 7.81 -3.81 -11.29
N VAL A 139 8.30 -5.02 -11.43
CA VAL A 139 8.03 -5.86 -12.61
C VAL A 139 7.46 -7.18 -12.13
N MET A 140 6.31 -7.57 -12.66
CA MET A 140 5.70 -8.86 -12.38
C MET A 140 5.27 -9.55 -13.67
N TYR A 141 5.58 -10.83 -13.79
CA TYR A 141 5.06 -11.71 -14.82
C TYR A 141 3.95 -12.57 -14.22
N GLU A 142 2.79 -12.61 -14.88
CA GLU A 142 1.60 -13.33 -14.48
C GLU A 142 1.36 -14.53 -15.40
N LYS A 143 0.93 -15.66 -14.82
CA LYS A 143 0.48 -16.84 -15.56
C LYS A 143 -0.71 -17.49 -14.86
N GLU A 144 -1.79 -17.66 -15.62
CA GLU A 144 -2.93 -18.51 -15.30
C GLU A 144 -2.52 -19.96 -15.60
N TYR A 145 -2.52 -20.81 -14.57
CA TYR A 145 -2.20 -22.24 -14.66
C TYR A 145 -3.47 -23.08 -14.84
N SER A 146 -4.59 -22.62 -14.28
CA SER A 146 -5.93 -23.15 -14.46
C SER A 146 -6.94 -22.02 -14.28
N ASP A 147 -8.24 -22.31 -14.47
CA ASP A 147 -9.32 -21.36 -14.18
C ASP A 147 -9.34 -20.93 -12.70
N ASP A 148 -8.78 -21.77 -11.82
CA ASP A 148 -8.76 -21.57 -10.37
C ASP A 148 -7.42 -21.05 -9.84
N LEU A 149 -6.32 -21.18 -10.59
CA LEU A 149 -4.97 -20.86 -10.12
C LEU A 149 -4.25 -19.90 -11.05
N LYS A 150 -3.90 -18.75 -10.49
CA LYS A 150 -3.07 -17.73 -11.13
C LYS A 150 -1.90 -17.37 -10.22
N LEU A 151 -0.69 -17.43 -10.78
CA LEU A 151 0.53 -17.06 -10.06
C LEU A 151 1.19 -15.88 -10.77
N SER A 152 1.77 -14.97 -9.99
CA SER A 152 2.64 -13.94 -10.54
C SER A 152 3.95 -13.87 -9.79
N TYR A 153 5.03 -13.68 -10.52
CA TYR A 153 6.39 -13.64 -10.00
C TYR A 153 7.03 -12.35 -10.41
N GLY A 154 7.80 -11.73 -9.53
CA GLY A 154 8.37 -10.43 -9.85
C GLY A 154 9.45 -9.95 -8.92
N LEU A 155 9.81 -8.70 -9.14
CA LEU A 155 10.79 -7.97 -8.37
C LEU A 155 10.24 -6.58 -8.07
N LEU A 156 10.41 -6.14 -6.83
CA LEU A 156 10.21 -4.78 -6.39
C LEU A 156 11.57 -4.18 -6.06
N TYR A 157 11.90 -3.07 -6.70
CA TYR A 157 13.03 -2.24 -6.36
C TYR A 157 12.53 -0.99 -5.64
N ASN A 158 13.16 -0.62 -4.53
CA ASN A 158 12.86 0.61 -3.81
C ASN A 158 14.16 1.24 -3.31
N GLN A 159 14.32 2.53 -3.53
CA GLN A 159 15.36 3.36 -2.94
C GLN A 159 14.84 4.00 -1.65
N GLU A 160 15.56 3.82 -0.55
CA GLU A 160 15.30 4.49 0.73
C GLU A 160 16.50 5.32 1.18
N GLN A 161 16.36 6.02 2.31
CA GLN A 161 17.48 6.79 2.89
C GLN A 161 18.68 5.90 3.26
N PHE A 162 18.45 4.64 3.66
CA PHE A 162 19.50 3.67 3.96
C PHE A 162 20.07 2.97 2.71
N GLY A 163 19.61 3.35 1.52
CA GLY A 163 20.02 2.77 0.24
C GLY A 163 18.92 1.96 -0.44
N PRO A 164 19.21 1.43 -1.64
CA PRO A 164 18.25 0.65 -2.40
C PRO A 164 18.17 -0.80 -1.91
N TYR A 165 16.98 -1.37 -2.00
CA TYR A 165 16.76 -2.79 -1.78
C TYR A 165 15.90 -3.40 -2.90
N LEU A 166 16.03 -4.70 -3.08
CA LEU A 166 15.32 -5.49 -4.07
C LEU A 166 14.58 -6.63 -3.36
N VAL A 167 13.28 -6.75 -3.60
CA VAL A 167 12.42 -7.77 -2.99
C VAL A 167 11.87 -8.69 -4.07
N PRO A 168 12.13 -10.01 -4.00
CA PRO A 168 11.43 -10.97 -4.85
C PRO A 168 9.97 -11.08 -4.42
N LEU A 169 9.07 -11.14 -5.40
CA LEU A 169 7.63 -11.16 -5.20
C LEU A 169 7.01 -12.44 -5.73
N LEU A 170 6.04 -12.97 -4.98
CA LEU A 170 5.19 -14.09 -5.39
C LEU A 170 3.74 -13.75 -5.02
N ASN A 171 2.94 -13.43 -6.02
CA ASN A 171 1.50 -13.29 -5.85
C ASN A 171 0.81 -14.61 -6.15
N ILE A 172 -0.02 -15.06 -5.22
CA ILE A 172 -0.85 -16.25 -5.37
C ILE A 172 -2.29 -15.80 -5.41
N ASN A 173 -3.03 -16.27 -6.41
CA ASN A 173 -4.48 -16.19 -6.44
C ASN A 173 -5.01 -17.58 -6.78
N TRP A 174 -5.51 -18.29 -5.78
CA TRP A 174 -5.95 -19.67 -5.88
C TRP A 174 -7.32 -19.86 -5.24
N ASN A 175 -8.32 -20.22 -6.05
CA ASN A 175 -9.60 -20.69 -5.58
C ASN A 175 -9.51 -22.20 -5.34
N ILE A 176 -9.42 -22.62 -4.07
CA ILE A 176 -9.31 -24.04 -3.71
C ILE A 176 -10.67 -24.73 -3.87
N SER A 177 -11.75 -23.99 -3.60
CA SER A 177 -13.14 -24.42 -3.78
C SER A 177 -14.05 -23.20 -3.90
N SER A 178 -15.35 -23.43 -4.06
CA SER A 178 -16.36 -22.36 -4.01
C SER A 178 -16.40 -21.56 -2.70
N TYR A 179 -15.79 -22.07 -1.62
CA TYR A 179 -15.83 -21.45 -0.29
C TYR A 179 -14.46 -20.98 0.22
N TRP A 180 -13.38 -21.42 -0.41
CA TRP A 180 -12.02 -21.21 0.08
C TRP A 180 -11.12 -20.70 -1.02
N SER A 181 -10.46 -19.58 -0.76
CA SER A 181 -9.44 -19.02 -1.64
C SER A 181 -8.22 -18.56 -0.84
N ILE A 182 -7.06 -18.58 -1.50
CA ILE A 182 -5.82 -17.98 -1.03
C ILE A 182 -5.50 -16.85 -2.02
N SER A 183 -5.40 -15.63 -1.51
CA SER A 183 -4.96 -14.49 -2.30
C SER A 183 -3.99 -13.63 -1.52
N GLY A 184 -2.89 -13.20 -2.15
CA GLY A 184 -1.89 -12.36 -1.51
C GLY A 184 -0.60 -12.26 -2.30
N LEU A 185 0.01 -11.07 -2.22
CA LEU A 185 1.37 -10.75 -2.65
C LEU A 185 2.35 -10.94 -1.48
#